data_AF-A0A8K0W357-F1
#
_entry.id   AF-A0A8K0W357-F1
#
_cell.length_a   1.000
_cell.length_b   1.000
_cell.length_c   1.000
_cell.angle_alpha   90.00
_cell.angle_beta   90.00
_cell.angle_gamma   90.00
#
_symmetry.space_group_name_H-M   'P 1'
#
loop_
_entity.id
_entity.type
_entity.pdbx_description
1 polymer ?
#
loop_
_entity_poly.entity_id
_entity_poly.type
_entity_poly.pdbx_seq_one_letter_code
_entity_poly.pdbx_strand_id
1 'polypeptide(L)'
;MEGGALDGADSSCAPTPASWTEPFEIAESRTSGHVENASDSPDRTPWLATPLDPTRSYIRVLKLHRGVNNEGLACDLDIVDLDARPHFEVLSYVWGDASITEEVNVAGVSFQATTNLADFLRCLRLPDQERVVWADAICIDQSNPAEKSHQIGLMTEIYRHATEAHVWFGPFTDAWFLDLAGNKDYQMAVELDDHGWAEYERHTNVALKYLVKQEGFRPIDEVELADFTARCENNIFQTTMETLDLMATDVHLYRYPCYSYREGDNGERQYRINKSWLMMMDCIRWLLQRPWWSRVWTLQEAVLPKVDPFVHAPPFSFRLSRILRGVWSMIYHNNAICCKWYGGPATTSNRHSDTCQPFHQAMTVYNQRDVLADGEEGTGVPLELVVSAIQTRKATEVRDYWYGLFGFLPTLWQEMDKSIADPTATAGLFCQFSKLLYFQSQDLTRLDLACRGLRSQIPSLPSWAIDLTSQRENKDTDFDRWELYNASNGQKFDCELTWPELGTSAFIVKGVRVASVQNVAERILPSNYGPPDLLRLVQEWRALHSEVVRPPDDDAFWRAVFMDANVQRHWMSKRDRPLASPRLEDIKQCQVEQ
;
A
#
# COMPACT_ATOMS: atom_id res chain seq x y z
N MET A 1 -4.93 48.27 41.38
CA MET A 1 -4.47 46.97 41.88
C MET A 1 -5.60 46.39 42.69
N GLU A 2 -6.50 45.67 42.03
CA GLU A 2 -7.53 44.89 42.70
C GLU A 2 -7.60 43.55 41.97
N GLY A 3 -7.30 42.49 42.72
CA GLY A 3 -7.48 41.11 42.29
C GLY A 3 -8.89 40.65 42.63
N GLY A 4 -9.51 39.96 41.68
CA GLY A 4 -10.77 39.26 41.85
C GLY A 4 -10.70 37.93 41.10
N ALA A 5 -11.11 36.87 41.80
CA ALA A 5 -11.14 35.49 41.36
C ALA A 5 -12.00 35.26 40.10
N LEU A 6 -11.65 34.21 39.34
CA LEU A 6 -12.60 33.51 38.47
C LEU A 6 -12.38 32.00 38.62
N ASP A 7 -13.28 31.40 39.40
CA ASP A 7 -13.66 30.00 39.30
C ASP A 7 -14.49 29.76 38.02
N GLY A 8 -14.31 28.56 37.44
CA GLY A 8 -15.37 27.77 36.79
C GLY A 8 -15.93 28.24 35.45
N ALA A 9 -15.46 27.63 34.36
CA ALA A 9 -16.27 27.40 33.16
C ALA A 9 -15.83 26.12 32.43
N ASP A 10 -16.63 25.08 32.66
CA ASP A 10 -16.85 23.81 31.96
C ASP A 10 -15.93 23.37 30.80
N SER A 11 -15.26 22.26 31.08
CA SER A 11 -14.85 21.24 30.12
C SER A 11 -16.05 20.43 29.62
N SER A 12 -16.71 20.85 28.54
CA SER A 12 -17.53 19.94 27.71
C SER A 12 -17.96 20.59 26.39
N CYS A 13 -17.21 20.36 25.31
CA CYS A 13 -17.77 20.31 23.95
C CYS A 13 -16.72 19.78 22.97
N ALA A 14 -16.42 18.48 23.03
CA ALA A 14 -15.98 17.79 21.84
C ALA A 14 -17.24 17.54 20.98
N PRO A 15 -17.31 18.00 19.72
CA PRO A 15 -18.47 17.70 18.89
C PRO A 15 -18.51 16.19 18.62
N THR A 16 -19.62 15.57 18.97
CA THR A 16 -19.93 14.16 18.66
C THR A 16 -19.98 13.94 17.15
N PRO A 17 -19.52 12.78 16.61
CA PRO A 17 -19.54 12.45 15.18
C PRO A 17 -20.94 12.31 14.53
N ALA A 18 -22.02 12.63 15.24
CA ALA A 18 -23.38 12.19 14.93
C ALA A 18 -24.16 13.05 13.92
N SER A 19 -23.60 14.13 13.36
CA SER A 19 -24.36 15.04 12.47
C SER A 19 -24.22 14.75 10.97
N TRP A 20 -23.66 13.61 10.57
CA TRP A 20 -23.49 13.23 9.15
C TRP A 20 -24.40 12.09 8.68
N THR A 21 -25.31 11.62 9.53
CA THR A 21 -26.33 10.62 9.17
C THR A 21 -27.61 11.34 8.72
N GLU A 22 -27.65 11.86 7.50
CA GLU A 22 -28.93 11.97 6.78
C GLU A 22 -29.04 10.81 5.79
N PRO A 23 -30.21 10.15 5.67
CA PRO A 23 -30.41 9.10 4.68
C PRO A 23 -30.35 9.71 3.28
N PHE A 24 -29.58 9.09 2.38
CA PHE A 24 -29.59 9.43 0.96
C PHE A 24 -30.98 9.17 0.37
N GLU A 25 -31.72 10.22 -0.01
CA GLU A 25 -32.82 10.09 -0.97
C GLU A 25 -32.23 9.91 -2.38
N ILE A 26 -32.06 8.66 -2.79
CA ILE A 26 -31.90 8.31 -4.20
C ILE A 26 -33.30 8.37 -4.81
N ALA A 27 -33.45 9.11 -5.91
CA ALA A 27 -34.70 9.12 -6.67
C ALA A 27 -35.07 7.69 -7.07
N GLU A 28 -36.13 7.14 -6.46
CA GLU A 28 -36.68 5.82 -6.79
C GLU A 28 -37.12 5.78 -8.26
N SER A 29 -36.32 5.18 -9.14
CA SER A 29 -36.85 4.65 -10.40
C SER A 29 -37.57 3.34 -10.08
N ARG A 30 -38.88 3.40 -9.86
CA ARG A 30 -39.74 2.21 -9.73
C ARG A 30 -39.57 1.32 -10.95
N THR A 31 -38.79 0.25 -10.81
CA THR A 31 -38.95 -0.96 -11.62
C THR A 31 -39.36 -2.07 -10.67
N SER A 32 -40.60 -2.51 -10.82
CA SER A 32 -41.16 -3.64 -10.09
C SER A 32 -40.47 -4.92 -10.57
N GLY A 33 -39.40 -5.31 -9.90
CA GLY A 33 -38.82 -6.65 -10.00
C GLY A 33 -39.44 -7.53 -8.92
N HIS A 34 -40.11 -8.61 -9.32
CA HIS A 34 -40.53 -9.66 -8.41
C HIS A 34 -39.32 -10.22 -7.64
N VAL A 35 -39.46 -10.32 -6.32
CA VAL A 35 -38.60 -11.17 -5.49
C VAL A 35 -38.98 -12.61 -5.79
N GLU A 36 -38.33 -13.22 -6.77
CA GLU A 36 -38.32 -14.66 -6.89
C GLU A 36 -37.41 -15.22 -5.78
N ASN A 37 -37.96 -16.12 -4.97
CA ASN A 37 -37.21 -16.93 -4.02
C ASN A 37 -36.05 -17.62 -4.76
N ALA A 38 -34.83 -17.26 -4.42
CA ALA A 38 -33.62 -17.96 -4.84
C ALA A 38 -33.52 -19.31 -4.11
N SER A 39 -34.40 -20.25 -4.45
CA SER A 39 -34.26 -21.67 -4.14
C SER A 39 -34.02 -22.40 -5.46
N ASP A 40 -32.85 -23.03 -5.55
CA ASP A 40 -32.32 -23.88 -6.64
C ASP A 40 -31.82 -23.18 -7.91
N SER A 41 -30.56 -22.71 -7.85
CA SER A 41 -29.68 -22.67 -9.02
C SER A 41 -29.21 -24.11 -9.31
N PRO A 42 -29.43 -24.66 -10.52
CA PRO A 42 -29.05 -26.03 -10.87
C PRO A 42 -27.55 -26.26 -11.07
N ASP A 43 -26.71 -25.23 -10.95
CA ASP A 43 -25.27 -25.28 -11.29
C ASP A 43 -24.31 -25.16 -10.08
N ARG A 44 -24.82 -25.20 -8.84
CA ARG A 44 -23.90 -25.19 -7.68
C ARG A 44 -23.11 -26.49 -7.59
N THR A 45 -21.82 -26.37 -7.33
CA THR A 45 -21.00 -27.54 -7.01
C THR A 45 -21.57 -28.25 -5.78
N PRO A 46 -21.58 -29.60 -5.74
CA PRO A 46 -22.36 -30.31 -4.73
C PRO A 46 -21.97 -30.02 -3.28
N TRP A 47 -20.69 -29.69 -3.02
CA TRP A 47 -20.21 -29.33 -1.67
C TRP A 47 -20.54 -27.88 -1.28
N LEU A 48 -21.03 -27.06 -2.22
CA LEU A 48 -21.54 -25.69 -1.98
C LEU A 48 -23.08 -25.63 -2.05
N ALA A 49 -23.76 -26.77 -2.06
CA ALA A 49 -25.22 -26.84 -2.16
C ALA A 49 -25.91 -26.05 -1.03
N THR A 50 -25.33 -26.02 0.18
CA THR A 50 -25.83 -25.21 1.29
C THR A 50 -25.42 -23.75 1.13
N PRO A 51 -26.36 -22.81 0.87
CA PRO A 51 -26.06 -21.38 0.84
C PRO A 51 -25.67 -20.86 2.22
N LEU A 52 -24.80 -19.84 2.25
CA LEU A 52 -24.54 -19.06 3.47
C LEU A 52 -25.65 -18.03 3.67
N ASP A 53 -26.07 -17.82 4.92
CA ASP A 53 -27.01 -16.75 5.28
C ASP A 53 -26.30 -15.38 5.16
N PRO A 54 -26.73 -14.50 4.24
CA PRO A 54 -26.07 -13.21 4.02
C PRO A 54 -26.32 -12.21 5.17
N THR A 55 -27.25 -12.49 6.10
CA THR A 55 -27.49 -11.65 7.27
C THR A 55 -26.55 -11.96 8.44
N ARG A 56 -25.72 -12.99 8.29
CA ARG A 56 -24.79 -13.50 9.31
C ARG A 56 -23.37 -13.47 8.79
N SER A 57 -22.42 -13.49 9.73
CA SER A 57 -20.99 -13.60 9.45
C SER A 57 -20.56 -15.06 9.24
N TYR A 58 -21.38 -15.88 8.58
CA TYR A 58 -21.04 -17.28 8.31
C TYR A 58 -20.00 -17.39 7.20
N ILE A 59 -19.04 -18.29 7.41
CA ILE A 59 -18.03 -18.68 6.42
C ILE A 59 -17.95 -20.20 6.32
N ARG A 60 -17.44 -20.71 5.19
CA ARG A 60 -17.01 -22.11 5.10
C ARG A 60 -15.54 -22.23 5.48
N VAL A 61 -15.17 -23.31 6.15
CA VAL A 61 -13.78 -23.69 6.44
C VAL A 61 -13.51 -25.09 5.92
N LEU A 62 -12.30 -25.32 5.43
CA LEU A 62 -11.83 -26.63 4.97
C LEU A 62 -11.20 -27.39 6.12
N LYS A 63 -11.69 -28.61 6.33
CA LYS A 63 -11.01 -29.60 7.14
C LYS A 63 -10.07 -30.41 6.26
N LEU A 64 -8.82 -29.98 6.16
CA LEU A 64 -7.77 -30.64 5.39
C LEU A 64 -7.39 -31.96 6.07
N HIS A 65 -7.56 -33.08 5.35
CA HIS A 65 -7.26 -34.39 5.88
C HIS A 65 -5.75 -34.62 6.00
N ARG A 66 -5.38 -35.44 6.99
CA ARG A 66 -4.00 -35.91 7.14
C ARG A 66 -3.55 -36.72 5.92
N GLY A 67 -2.25 -36.71 5.65
CA GLY A 67 -1.68 -37.51 4.57
C GLY A 67 -0.19 -37.21 4.37
N VAL A 68 0.47 -38.06 3.59
CA VAL A 68 1.92 -37.95 3.33
C VAL A 68 2.21 -37.76 1.85
N ASN A 69 3.26 -37.00 1.53
CA ASN A 69 3.85 -36.91 0.20
C ASN A 69 2.83 -36.61 -0.92
N ASN A 70 2.82 -37.45 -1.97
CA ASN A 70 1.97 -37.36 -3.16
C ASN A 70 0.62 -38.09 -3.00
N GLU A 71 0.23 -38.47 -1.78
CA GLU A 71 -1.15 -38.94 -1.55
C GLU A 71 -2.14 -37.84 -1.97
N GLY A 72 -3.25 -38.25 -2.57
CA GLY A 72 -4.30 -37.34 -3.03
C GLY A 72 -4.75 -36.39 -1.91
N LEU A 73 -5.00 -35.13 -2.26
CA LEU A 73 -5.55 -34.16 -1.31
C LEU A 73 -7.03 -34.44 -1.12
N ALA A 74 -7.44 -34.55 0.14
CA ALA A 74 -8.83 -34.69 0.53
C ALA A 74 -9.16 -33.70 1.65
N CYS A 75 -10.35 -33.12 1.59
CA CYS A 75 -10.87 -32.23 2.62
C CYS A 75 -12.39 -32.31 2.72
N ASP A 76 -12.92 -31.96 3.88
CA ASP A 76 -14.34 -31.68 4.10
C ASP A 76 -14.59 -30.17 4.24
N LEU A 77 -15.83 -29.72 4.10
CA LEU A 77 -16.22 -28.34 4.39
C LEU A 77 -17.21 -28.29 5.55
N ASP A 78 -16.97 -27.36 6.46
CA ASP A 78 -17.89 -27.01 7.54
C ASP A 78 -18.29 -25.53 7.45
N ILE A 79 -19.51 -25.21 7.88
CA ILE A 79 -20.00 -23.82 8.01
C ILE A 79 -19.82 -23.40 9.47
N VAL A 80 -19.17 -22.25 9.68
CA VAL A 80 -18.90 -21.69 11.02
C VAL A 80 -19.32 -20.23 11.09
N ASP A 81 -19.73 -19.78 12.28
CA ASP A 81 -20.05 -18.37 12.56
C ASP A 81 -18.80 -17.62 13.00
N LEU A 82 -18.35 -16.61 12.24
CA LEU A 82 -17.20 -15.77 12.65
C LEU A 82 -17.45 -15.04 13.98
N ASP A 83 -18.70 -14.69 14.29
CA ASP A 83 -19.05 -13.98 15.51
C ASP A 83 -18.88 -14.88 16.75
N ALA A 84 -18.95 -16.22 16.56
CA ALA A 84 -18.65 -17.21 17.59
C ALA A 84 -17.14 -17.46 17.80
N ARG A 85 -16.26 -16.77 17.08
CA ARG A 85 -14.79 -16.89 17.17
C ARG A 85 -14.29 -18.35 17.02
N PRO A 86 -14.55 -19.00 15.87
CA PRO A 86 -14.14 -20.37 15.63
C PRO A 86 -12.62 -20.47 15.48
N HIS A 87 -12.06 -21.65 15.72
CA HIS A 87 -10.63 -21.91 15.48
C HIS A 87 -10.44 -22.35 14.02
N PHE A 88 -9.69 -21.56 13.26
CA PHE A 88 -9.28 -21.86 11.90
C PHE A 88 -8.02 -21.07 11.54
N GLU A 89 -7.31 -21.53 10.52
CA GLU A 89 -6.16 -20.87 9.94
C GLU A 89 -6.52 -20.28 8.57
N VAL A 90 -5.85 -19.24 8.11
CA VAL A 90 -6.18 -18.57 6.83
C VAL A 90 -5.02 -18.67 5.85
N LEU A 91 -5.35 -18.93 4.58
CA LEU A 91 -4.37 -19.06 3.50
C LEU A 91 -4.32 -17.80 2.63
N SER A 92 -3.10 -17.33 2.39
CA SER A 92 -2.79 -16.16 1.60
C SER A 92 -1.80 -16.54 0.49
N TYR A 93 -2.27 -16.53 -0.76
CA TYR A 93 -1.51 -17.04 -1.90
C TYR A 93 -1.93 -16.35 -3.20
N VAL A 94 -1.06 -16.42 -4.20
CA VAL A 94 -1.41 -15.99 -5.56
C VAL A 94 -2.12 -17.16 -6.24
N TRP A 95 -3.26 -16.89 -6.89
CA TRP A 95 -4.07 -17.93 -7.54
C TRP A 95 -3.27 -18.79 -8.54
N GLY A 96 -2.30 -18.19 -9.24
CA GLY A 96 -1.48 -18.91 -10.23
C GLY A 96 -2.15 -18.96 -11.60
N ASP A 97 -1.67 -19.85 -12.46
CA ASP A 97 -2.24 -20.06 -13.79
C ASP A 97 -3.49 -20.94 -13.70
N ALA A 98 -4.65 -20.37 -14.03
CA ALA A 98 -5.93 -21.08 -13.99
C ALA A 98 -6.03 -22.24 -14.99
N SER A 99 -5.14 -22.31 -15.98
CA SER A 99 -5.06 -23.44 -16.92
C SER A 99 -4.27 -24.63 -16.37
N ILE A 100 -3.49 -24.44 -15.31
CA ILE A 100 -2.64 -25.46 -14.70
C ILE A 100 -3.24 -25.84 -13.34
N THR A 101 -3.99 -26.93 -13.34
CA THR A 101 -4.77 -27.40 -12.20
C THR A 101 -4.43 -28.83 -11.82
N GLU A 102 -4.75 -29.17 -10.58
CA GLU A 102 -4.63 -30.50 -10.01
C GLU A 102 -5.88 -30.83 -9.20
N GLU A 103 -6.21 -32.12 -9.15
CA GLU A 103 -7.42 -32.59 -8.48
C GLU A 103 -7.27 -32.58 -6.95
N VAL A 104 -8.27 -32.00 -6.29
CA VAL A 104 -8.47 -32.05 -4.84
C VAL A 104 -9.85 -32.64 -4.59
N ASN A 105 -9.95 -33.66 -3.73
CA ASN A 105 -11.23 -34.21 -3.32
C ASN A 105 -11.84 -33.34 -2.21
N VAL A 106 -12.98 -32.72 -2.50
CA VAL A 106 -13.68 -31.81 -1.60
C VAL A 106 -15.04 -32.43 -1.27
N ALA A 107 -15.21 -32.89 -0.04
CA ALA A 107 -16.41 -33.60 0.45
C ALA A 107 -16.87 -34.72 -0.50
N GLY A 108 -15.92 -35.50 -1.03
CA GLY A 108 -16.19 -36.61 -1.95
C GLY A 108 -16.27 -36.22 -3.43
N VAL A 109 -16.15 -34.94 -3.78
CA VAL A 109 -16.27 -34.44 -5.15
C VAL A 109 -14.93 -33.89 -5.65
N SER A 110 -14.59 -34.19 -6.91
CA SER A 110 -13.38 -33.65 -7.55
C SER A 110 -13.51 -32.14 -7.79
N PHE A 111 -12.57 -31.37 -7.24
CA PHE A 111 -12.35 -29.95 -7.52
C PHE A 111 -10.99 -29.75 -8.21
N GLN A 112 -10.96 -28.95 -9.27
CA GLN A 112 -9.73 -28.60 -9.98
C GLN A 112 -9.12 -27.35 -9.35
N ALA A 113 -8.22 -27.55 -8.39
CA ALA A 113 -7.48 -26.47 -7.75
C ALA A 113 -6.31 -26.06 -8.63
N THR A 114 -5.93 -24.78 -8.64
CA THR A 114 -4.65 -24.40 -9.25
C THR A 114 -3.49 -25.09 -8.53
N THR A 115 -2.39 -25.34 -9.25
CA THR A 115 -1.19 -25.97 -8.67
C THR A 115 -0.67 -25.22 -7.45
N ASN A 116 -0.74 -23.87 -7.45
CA ASN A 116 -0.37 -23.07 -6.29
C ASN A 116 -1.18 -23.43 -5.03
N LEU A 117 -2.50 -23.57 -5.14
CA LEU A 117 -3.34 -23.94 -4.00
C LEU A 117 -3.08 -25.40 -3.59
N ALA A 118 -2.99 -26.30 -4.56
CA ALA A 118 -2.72 -27.72 -4.28
C ALA A 118 -1.38 -27.92 -3.56
N ASP A 119 -0.31 -27.29 -4.05
CA ASP A 119 1.02 -27.34 -3.41
C ASP A 119 1.01 -26.70 -2.03
N PHE A 120 0.26 -25.61 -1.86
CA PHE A 120 0.14 -24.97 -0.55
C PHE A 120 -0.59 -25.87 0.46
N LEU A 121 -1.71 -26.49 0.06
CA LEU A 121 -2.42 -27.46 0.89
C LEU A 121 -1.52 -28.65 1.24
N ARG A 122 -0.73 -29.17 0.31
CA ARG A 122 0.26 -30.23 0.59
C ARG A 122 1.33 -29.78 1.59
N CYS A 123 1.83 -28.55 1.43
CA CYS A 123 2.83 -27.99 2.34
C CYS A 123 2.31 -27.88 3.78
N LEU A 124 1.01 -27.61 3.95
CA LEU A 124 0.39 -27.47 5.26
C LEU A 124 -0.11 -28.79 5.86
N ARG A 125 -0.36 -29.78 5.02
CA ARG A 125 -0.89 -31.10 5.42
C ARG A 125 0.07 -31.79 6.38
N LEU A 126 -0.47 -32.26 7.50
CA LEU A 126 0.26 -33.04 8.49
C LEU A 126 0.02 -34.55 8.26
N PRO A 127 0.99 -35.41 8.62
CA PRO A 127 0.86 -36.86 8.43
C PRO A 127 -0.16 -37.50 9.38
N ASP A 128 -0.33 -36.95 10.58
CA ASP A 128 -1.08 -37.56 11.68
C ASP A 128 -2.32 -36.76 12.10
N GLN A 129 -2.41 -35.49 11.68
CA GLN A 129 -3.43 -34.54 12.15
C GLN A 129 -4.13 -33.83 10.99
N GLU A 130 -5.42 -33.55 11.19
CA GLU A 130 -6.20 -32.71 10.30
C GLU A 130 -6.00 -31.24 10.66
N ARG A 131 -6.15 -30.35 9.68
CA ARG A 131 -6.09 -28.89 9.89
C ARG A 131 -7.37 -28.23 9.42
N VAL A 132 -7.81 -27.20 10.13
CA VAL A 132 -8.96 -26.40 9.74
C VAL A 132 -8.44 -25.11 9.12
N VAL A 133 -8.54 -24.98 7.81
CA VAL A 133 -7.99 -23.88 7.03
C VAL A 133 -9.07 -23.18 6.23
N TRP A 134 -8.86 -21.92 5.89
CA TRP A 134 -9.71 -21.13 5.00
C TRP A 134 -8.94 -20.77 3.75
N ALA A 135 -9.49 -21.11 2.58
CA ALA A 135 -8.96 -20.77 1.27
C ALA A 135 -10.09 -20.25 0.38
N ASP A 136 -10.00 -18.98 -0.03
CA ASP A 136 -10.99 -18.26 -0.84
C ASP A 136 -11.52 -19.06 -2.05
N ALA A 137 -10.65 -19.76 -2.77
CA ALA A 137 -11.01 -20.51 -3.98
C ALA A 137 -11.96 -21.69 -3.73
N ILE A 138 -12.00 -22.23 -2.50
CA ILE A 138 -12.85 -23.38 -2.14
C ILE A 138 -13.95 -22.97 -1.15
N CYS A 139 -13.65 -22.09 -0.19
CA CYS A 139 -14.60 -21.65 0.84
C CYS A 139 -15.72 -20.76 0.30
N ILE A 140 -15.45 -19.99 -0.76
CA ILE A 140 -16.39 -19.05 -1.37
C ILE A 140 -16.98 -19.66 -2.64
N ASP A 141 -18.30 -19.57 -2.81
CA ASP A 141 -18.94 -19.87 -4.09
C ASP A 141 -18.58 -18.80 -5.13
N GLN A 142 -17.50 -19.06 -5.88
CA GLN A 142 -17.00 -18.18 -6.94
C GLN A 142 -18.02 -17.98 -8.08
N SER A 143 -19.01 -18.87 -8.22
CA SER A 143 -20.06 -18.81 -9.24
C SER A 143 -21.23 -17.92 -8.85
N ASN A 144 -21.35 -17.56 -7.57
CA ASN A 144 -22.43 -16.76 -7.01
C ASN A 144 -21.93 -15.34 -6.65
N PRO A 145 -22.20 -14.31 -7.49
CA PRO A 145 -21.68 -12.96 -7.26
C PRO A 145 -22.15 -12.32 -5.95
N ALA A 146 -23.36 -12.66 -5.48
CA ALA A 146 -23.90 -12.14 -4.23
C ALA A 146 -23.15 -12.72 -3.03
N GLU A 147 -22.95 -14.04 -3.00
CA GLU A 147 -22.14 -14.67 -1.94
C GLU A 147 -20.69 -14.19 -2.00
N LYS A 148 -20.09 -14.15 -3.19
CA LYS A 148 -18.72 -13.66 -3.37
C LYS A 148 -18.55 -12.24 -2.82
N SER A 149 -19.46 -11.32 -3.14
CA SER A 149 -19.39 -9.94 -2.66
C SER A 149 -19.55 -9.88 -1.13
N HIS A 150 -20.47 -10.66 -0.57
CA HIS A 150 -20.66 -10.77 0.89
C HIS A 150 -19.40 -11.29 1.60
N GLN A 151 -18.83 -12.39 1.11
CA GLN A 151 -17.63 -13.00 1.69
C GLN A 151 -16.38 -12.10 1.54
N ILE A 152 -16.25 -11.37 0.42
CA ILE A 152 -15.21 -10.36 0.23
C ILE A 152 -15.33 -9.25 1.28
N GLY A 153 -16.56 -8.83 1.62
CA GLY A 153 -16.82 -7.88 2.71
C GLY A 153 -16.41 -8.40 4.10
N LEU A 154 -16.34 -9.73 4.28
CA LEU A 154 -15.89 -10.37 5.53
C LEU A 154 -14.37 -10.60 5.60
N MET A 155 -13.60 -10.35 4.54
CA MET A 155 -12.15 -10.61 4.49
C MET A 155 -11.39 -10.02 5.68
N THR A 156 -11.69 -8.78 6.06
CA THR A 156 -11.10 -8.13 7.24
C THR A 156 -11.25 -8.98 8.50
N GLU A 157 -12.47 -9.46 8.76
CA GLU A 157 -12.80 -10.22 9.97
C GLU A 157 -12.27 -11.66 9.89
N ILE A 158 -12.22 -12.25 8.70
CA ILE A 158 -11.63 -13.57 8.46
C ILE A 158 -10.14 -13.55 8.88
N TYR A 159 -9.35 -12.60 8.37
CA TYR A 159 -7.93 -12.50 8.71
C TYR A 159 -7.68 -12.06 10.16
N ARG A 160 -8.54 -11.21 10.72
CA ARG A 160 -8.45 -10.74 12.12
C ARG A 160 -8.78 -11.85 13.13
N HIS A 161 -9.66 -12.79 12.78
CA HIS A 161 -10.10 -13.87 13.68
C HIS A 161 -9.43 -15.21 13.43
N ALA A 162 -8.69 -15.36 12.33
CA ALA A 162 -7.86 -16.53 12.11
C ALA A 162 -6.86 -16.72 13.27
N THR A 163 -6.70 -17.97 13.70
CA THR A 163 -5.73 -18.37 14.73
C THR A 163 -4.29 -18.22 14.22
N GLU A 164 -4.09 -18.52 12.94
CA GLU A 164 -2.81 -18.35 12.25
C GLU A 164 -3.05 -17.97 10.78
N ALA A 165 -2.12 -17.22 10.21
CA ALA A 165 -2.11 -16.87 8.80
C ALA A 165 -0.89 -17.49 8.13
N HIS A 166 -1.11 -18.13 6.98
CA HIS A 166 -0.08 -18.77 6.18
C HIS A 166 0.02 -18.07 4.83
N VAL A 167 1.24 -17.68 4.44
CA VAL A 167 1.56 -17.00 3.20
C VAL A 167 2.38 -17.92 2.30
N TRP A 168 1.96 -18.07 1.05
CA TRP A 168 2.65 -18.90 0.06
C TRP A 168 3.59 -18.08 -0.81
N PHE A 169 4.89 -18.35 -0.71
CA PHE A 169 5.92 -17.80 -1.60
C PHE A 169 6.25 -18.74 -2.77
N GLY A 170 5.84 -20.00 -2.70
CA GLY A 170 6.23 -21.02 -3.68
C GLY A 170 7.58 -21.65 -3.34
N PRO A 171 7.92 -22.76 -4.01
CA PRO A 171 9.11 -23.53 -3.69
C PRO A 171 10.41 -22.75 -3.95
N PHE A 172 11.36 -22.86 -3.04
CA PHE A 172 12.73 -22.42 -3.22
C PHE A 172 13.53 -23.58 -3.84
N THR A 173 13.75 -23.53 -5.16
CA THR A 173 14.44 -24.58 -5.92
C THR A 173 15.90 -24.20 -6.18
N ASP A 174 16.72 -25.16 -6.63
CA ASP A 174 18.11 -24.89 -7.01
C ASP A 174 18.24 -23.83 -8.13
N ALA A 175 17.18 -23.64 -8.91
CA ALA A 175 17.09 -22.66 -9.98
C ALA A 175 16.44 -21.34 -9.57
N TRP A 176 16.33 -21.04 -8.26
CA TRP A 176 15.68 -19.83 -7.72
C TRP A 176 16.21 -18.52 -8.35
N PHE A 177 17.48 -18.48 -8.73
CA PHE A 177 18.10 -17.31 -9.35
C PHE A 177 17.54 -16.99 -10.73
N LEU A 178 16.94 -17.96 -11.45
CA LEU A 178 16.30 -17.71 -12.74
C LEU A 178 15.09 -16.77 -12.63
N ASP A 179 14.41 -16.76 -11.48
CA ASP A 179 13.28 -15.86 -11.22
C ASP A 179 13.71 -14.38 -11.20
N LEU A 180 15.00 -14.11 -11.00
CA LEU A 180 15.57 -12.76 -10.94
C LEU A 180 16.31 -12.38 -12.23
N ALA A 181 16.60 -13.35 -13.10
CA ALA A 181 17.47 -13.16 -14.26
C ALA A 181 16.91 -12.12 -15.24
N GLY A 182 17.79 -11.28 -15.78
CA GLY A 182 17.42 -10.24 -16.75
C GLY A 182 16.71 -9.01 -16.16
N ASN A 183 16.66 -8.86 -14.84
CA ASN A 183 16.21 -7.62 -14.20
C ASN A 183 17.18 -6.47 -14.54
N LYS A 184 16.66 -5.40 -15.17
CA LYS A 184 17.49 -4.27 -15.63
C LYS A 184 17.86 -3.29 -14.52
N ASP A 185 17.17 -3.33 -13.39
CA ASP A 185 17.35 -2.40 -12.29
C ASP A 185 18.46 -2.86 -11.32
N TYR A 186 18.95 -4.09 -11.48
CA TYR A 186 19.94 -4.69 -10.59
C TYR A 186 20.76 -5.78 -11.29
N GLN A 187 22.08 -5.79 -11.06
CA GLN A 187 22.99 -6.79 -11.61
C GLN A 187 23.19 -7.95 -10.62
N MET A 188 22.84 -9.17 -11.04
CA MET A 188 22.92 -10.35 -10.17
C MET A 188 24.35 -10.85 -9.99
N ALA A 189 24.64 -11.40 -8.80
CA ALA A 189 25.96 -11.94 -8.48
C ALA A 189 26.36 -13.11 -9.39
N VAL A 190 25.37 -13.91 -9.81
CA VAL A 190 25.56 -15.08 -10.68
C VAL A 190 25.78 -14.69 -12.15
N GLU A 191 25.35 -13.50 -12.57
CA GLU A 191 25.54 -12.98 -13.93
C GLU A 191 26.89 -12.28 -14.10
N LEU A 192 27.61 -12.00 -13.00
CA LEU A 192 28.94 -11.39 -13.03
C LEU A 192 30.00 -12.41 -13.46
N ASP A 193 30.49 -12.23 -14.69
CA ASP A 193 31.72 -12.86 -15.17
C ASP A 193 32.96 -12.26 -14.47
N ASP A 194 34.14 -12.85 -14.71
CA ASP A 194 35.38 -12.41 -14.06
C ASP A 194 35.70 -10.94 -14.34
N HIS A 195 35.36 -10.45 -15.54
CA HIS A 195 35.56 -9.06 -15.92
C HIS A 195 34.61 -8.12 -15.18
N GLY A 196 33.32 -8.43 -15.17
CA GLY A 196 32.28 -7.67 -14.47
C GLY A 196 32.53 -7.63 -12.96
N TRP A 197 33.00 -8.74 -12.38
CA TRP A 197 33.41 -8.77 -10.98
C TRP A 197 34.61 -7.85 -10.72
N ALA A 198 35.65 -7.90 -11.55
CA ALA A 198 36.83 -7.04 -11.40
C ALA A 198 36.49 -5.54 -11.53
N GLU A 199 35.50 -5.19 -12.36
CA GLU A 199 34.98 -3.83 -12.48
C GLU A 199 34.21 -3.40 -11.23
N TYR A 200 33.32 -4.26 -10.72
CA TYR A 200 32.58 -4.02 -9.49
C TYR A 200 33.54 -3.78 -8.31
N GLU A 201 34.53 -4.66 -8.15
CA GLU A 201 35.55 -4.56 -7.10
C GLU A 201 36.36 -3.26 -7.20
N ARG A 202 36.71 -2.83 -8.42
CA ARG A 202 37.44 -1.58 -8.66
C ARG A 202 36.66 -0.36 -8.21
N HIS A 203 35.36 -0.29 -8.52
CA HIS A 203 34.49 0.82 -8.11
C HIS A 203 34.37 0.88 -6.58
N THR A 204 34.36 -0.26 -5.90
CA THR A 204 34.20 -0.30 -4.45
C THR A 204 35.51 -0.14 -3.67
N ASN A 205 36.65 -0.57 -4.22
CA ASN A 205 37.96 -0.51 -3.57
C ASN A 205 38.42 0.92 -3.26
N VAL A 206 38.03 1.90 -4.09
CA VAL A 206 38.32 3.31 -3.82
C VAL A 206 37.58 3.80 -2.56
N ALA A 207 36.31 3.43 -2.41
CA ALA A 207 35.51 3.78 -1.24
C ALA A 207 36.01 3.06 0.03
N LEU A 208 36.39 1.78 -0.08
CA LEU A 208 36.85 0.99 1.06
C LEU A 208 38.06 1.60 1.79
N LYS A 209 38.99 2.22 1.06
CA LYS A 209 40.15 2.91 1.67
C LYS A 209 39.75 4.04 2.62
N TYR A 210 38.59 4.67 2.40
CA TYR A 210 38.03 5.68 3.29
C TYR A 210 37.26 5.05 4.45
N LEU A 211 36.49 4.00 4.18
CA LEU A 211 35.65 3.30 5.15
C LEU A 211 36.46 2.61 6.26
N VAL A 212 37.67 2.13 5.94
CA VAL A 212 38.58 1.49 6.90
C VAL A 212 38.98 2.40 8.05
N LYS A 213 38.94 3.71 7.85
CA LYS A 213 39.32 4.70 8.88
C LYS A 213 38.19 5.02 9.85
N GLN A 214 36.99 4.50 9.61
CA GLN A 214 35.83 4.76 10.45
C GLN A 214 35.89 3.89 11.71
N GLU A 215 35.40 4.45 12.81
CA GLU A 215 35.39 3.77 14.11
C GLU A 215 34.50 2.52 14.07
N GLY A 216 35.00 1.42 14.64
CA GLY A 216 34.27 0.16 14.74
C GLY A 216 34.20 -0.67 13.45
N PHE A 217 34.76 -0.19 12.32
CA PHE A 217 34.82 -0.97 11.09
C PHE A 217 35.63 -2.26 11.30
N ARG A 218 35.00 -3.40 11.07
CA ARG A 218 35.62 -4.73 11.24
C ARG A 218 35.32 -5.58 10.00
N PRO A 219 36.17 -5.52 8.95
CA PRO A 219 36.07 -6.45 7.84
C PRO A 219 36.46 -7.86 8.31
N ILE A 220 35.85 -8.88 7.71
CA ILE A 220 36.12 -10.28 8.02
C ILE A 220 37.47 -10.71 7.45
N ASP A 221 38.18 -11.58 8.17
CA ASP A 221 39.45 -12.14 7.70
C ASP A 221 39.25 -13.29 6.67
N GLU A 222 40.34 -13.84 6.14
CA GLU A 222 40.26 -14.92 5.14
C GLU A 222 39.59 -16.21 5.68
N VAL A 223 39.69 -16.47 7.00
CA VAL A 223 39.09 -17.66 7.63
C VAL A 223 37.59 -17.45 7.80
N GLU A 224 37.18 -16.29 8.33
CA GLU A 224 35.77 -15.89 8.47
C GLU A 224 35.08 -15.80 7.09
N LEU A 225 35.79 -15.30 6.07
CA LEU A 225 35.29 -15.26 4.69
C LEU A 225 35.08 -16.68 4.14
N ALA A 226 36.06 -17.57 4.30
CA ALA A 226 35.96 -18.95 3.83
C ALA A 226 34.79 -19.69 4.51
N ASP A 227 34.59 -19.50 5.82
CA ASP A 227 33.42 -20.04 6.54
C ASP A 227 32.10 -19.51 5.96
N PHE A 228 31.98 -18.18 5.81
CA PHE A 228 30.77 -17.57 5.29
C PHE A 228 30.45 -18.03 3.86
N THR A 229 31.47 -18.09 2.99
CA THR A 229 31.33 -18.61 1.63
C THR A 229 30.87 -20.07 1.63
N ALA A 230 31.49 -20.93 2.46
CA ALA A 230 31.08 -22.32 2.59
C ALA A 230 29.62 -22.46 3.08
N ARG A 231 29.17 -21.62 4.02
CA ARG A 231 27.76 -21.61 4.46
C ARG A 231 26.81 -21.21 3.34
N CYS A 232 27.13 -20.17 2.58
CA CYS A 232 26.36 -19.75 1.41
C CYS A 232 26.28 -20.84 0.33
N GLU A 233 27.38 -21.54 0.06
CA GLU A 233 27.44 -22.64 -0.92
C GLU A 233 26.64 -23.86 -0.46
N ASN A 234 26.69 -24.19 0.83
CA ASN A 234 25.96 -25.32 1.39
C ASN A 234 24.45 -25.08 1.45
N ASN A 235 24.03 -23.91 1.94
CA ASN A 235 22.61 -23.56 2.05
C ASN A 235 22.45 -22.03 2.09
N ILE A 236 22.27 -21.45 0.91
CA ILE A 236 22.09 -20.00 0.77
C ILE A 236 20.86 -19.50 1.52
N PHE A 237 19.75 -20.24 1.48
CA PHE A 237 18.50 -19.81 2.12
C PHE A 237 18.65 -19.71 3.63
N GLN A 238 19.20 -20.75 4.26
CA GLN A 238 19.46 -20.78 5.70
C GLN A 238 20.43 -19.66 6.10
N THR A 239 21.49 -19.45 5.32
CA THR A 239 22.46 -18.38 5.56
C THR A 239 21.82 -16.99 5.44
N THR A 240 20.93 -16.80 4.47
CA THR A 240 20.12 -15.57 4.33
C THR A 240 19.22 -15.36 5.54
N MET A 241 18.56 -16.39 6.04
CA MET A 241 17.71 -16.31 7.23
C MET A 241 18.50 -15.94 8.50
N GLU A 242 19.67 -16.53 8.72
CA GLU A 242 20.58 -16.17 9.82
C GLU A 242 21.10 -14.74 9.69
N THR A 243 21.36 -14.30 8.45
CA THR A 243 21.81 -12.93 8.19
C THR A 243 20.70 -11.92 8.44
N LEU A 244 19.45 -12.22 8.09
CA LEU A 244 18.29 -11.39 8.42
C LEU A 244 18.10 -11.27 9.94
N ASP A 245 18.36 -12.33 10.70
CA ASP A 245 18.33 -12.26 12.18
C ASP A 245 19.42 -11.34 12.70
N LEU A 246 20.65 -11.45 12.16
CA LEU A 246 21.75 -10.56 12.52
C LEU A 246 21.38 -9.10 12.22
N MET A 247 20.83 -8.82 11.04
CA MET A 247 20.35 -7.48 10.68
C MET A 247 19.29 -6.99 11.66
N ALA A 248 18.34 -7.85 12.04
CA ALA A 248 17.26 -7.52 12.97
C ALA A 248 17.74 -7.19 14.39
N THR A 249 19.00 -7.51 14.75
CA THR A 249 19.62 -7.06 16.02
C THR A 249 20.12 -5.60 15.98
N ASP A 250 19.74 -4.84 14.95
CA ASP A 250 20.09 -3.43 14.74
C ASP A 250 21.59 -3.17 14.56
N VAL A 251 22.28 -4.14 13.97
CA VAL A 251 23.70 -4.05 13.68
C VAL A 251 23.94 -3.13 12.49
N HIS A 252 24.88 -2.19 12.63
CA HIS A 252 25.30 -1.28 11.56
C HIS A 252 25.82 -2.00 10.32
N LEU A 253 25.58 -1.44 9.13
CA LEU A 253 25.95 -2.03 7.83
C LEU A 253 27.43 -2.43 7.72
N TYR A 254 28.31 -1.68 8.38
CA TYR A 254 29.75 -1.86 8.33
C TYR A 254 30.25 -3.08 9.11
N ARG A 255 29.38 -3.72 9.89
CA ARG A 255 29.61 -4.98 10.60
C ARG A 255 29.11 -6.19 9.83
N TYR A 256 28.39 -6.00 8.73
CA TYR A 256 27.92 -7.09 7.92
C TYR A 256 29.10 -7.81 7.24
N PRO A 257 28.98 -9.11 6.94
CA PRO A 257 30.01 -9.90 6.24
C PRO A 257 30.17 -9.52 4.75
N CYS A 258 29.93 -8.26 4.40
CA CYS A 258 30.09 -7.67 3.06
C CYS A 258 31.56 -7.33 2.75
N TYR A 259 32.35 -7.00 3.77
CA TYR A 259 33.72 -6.49 3.60
C TYR A 259 34.74 -7.47 4.14
N SER A 260 35.78 -7.76 3.36
CA SER A 260 36.89 -8.63 3.75
C SER A 260 38.24 -7.99 3.45
N TYR A 261 39.33 -8.64 3.90
CA TYR A 261 40.69 -8.23 3.56
C TYR A 261 41.61 -9.44 3.35
N ARG A 262 42.63 -9.24 2.52
CA ARG A 262 43.79 -10.15 2.39
C ARG A 262 45.03 -9.44 2.92
N GLU A 263 45.83 -10.13 3.72
CA GLU A 263 47.16 -9.65 4.13
C GLU A 263 48.19 -10.00 3.04
N GLY A 264 48.92 -8.99 2.56
CA GLY A 264 50.04 -9.19 1.65
C GLY A 264 51.31 -9.59 2.39
N ASP A 265 52.30 -10.10 1.66
CA ASP A 265 53.59 -10.56 2.20
C ASP A 265 54.37 -9.45 2.95
N ASN A 266 54.06 -8.18 2.67
CA ASN A 266 54.62 -6.99 3.31
C ASN A 266 53.82 -6.52 4.54
N GLY A 267 52.76 -7.23 4.93
CA GLY A 267 51.84 -6.86 6.01
C GLY A 267 50.79 -5.81 5.62
N GLU A 268 50.72 -5.38 4.35
CA GLU A 268 49.68 -4.46 3.90
C GLU A 268 48.35 -5.19 3.67
N ARG A 269 47.25 -4.58 4.14
CA ARG A 269 45.90 -5.11 3.96
C ARG A 269 45.28 -4.62 2.66
N GLN A 270 44.87 -5.54 1.81
CA GLN A 270 44.07 -5.29 0.62
C GLN A 270 42.60 -5.59 0.94
N TYR A 271 41.78 -4.54 1.07
CA TYR A 271 40.35 -4.65 1.34
C TYR A 271 39.56 -4.95 0.07
N ARG A 272 38.50 -5.76 0.20
CA ARG A 272 37.67 -6.24 -0.91
C ARG A 272 36.22 -6.43 -0.47
N ILE A 273 35.33 -6.70 -1.43
CA ILE A 273 33.95 -7.09 -1.18
C ILE A 273 33.82 -8.61 -1.26
N ASN A 274 32.98 -9.16 -0.40
CA ASN A 274 32.58 -10.55 -0.39
C ASN A 274 31.54 -10.84 -1.50
N LYS A 275 31.86 -11.66 -2.50
CA LYS A 275 30.91 -12.06 -3.55
C LYS A 275 29.71 -12.85 -2.99
N SER A 276 29.92 -13.69 -1.97
CA SER A 276 28.85 -14.47 -1.31
C SER A 276 27.81 -13.56 -0.64
N TRP A 277 28.20 -12.35 -0.23
CA TRP A 277 27.25 -11.34 0.26
C TRP A 277 26.25 -10.92 -0.82
N LEU A 278 26.70 -10.73 -2.07
CA LEU A 278 25.80 -10.38 -3.18
C LEU A 278 24.80 -11.50 -3.46
N MET A 279 25.23 -12.77 -3.43
CA MET A 279 24.32 -13.92 -3.59
C MET A 279 23.27 -13.98 -2.48
N MET A 280 23.64 -13.64 -1.25
CA MET A 280 22.72 -13.55 -0.12
C MET A 280 21.71 -12.42 -0.35
N MET A 281 22.15 -11.25 -0.82
CA MET A 281 21.27 -10.15 -1.21
C MET A 281 20.34 -10.52 -2.37
N ASP A 282 20.80 -11.31 -3.34
CA ASP A 282 19.97 -11.86 -4.41
C ASP A 282 18.86 -12.75 -3.82
N CYS A 283 19.18 -13.59 -2.83
CA CYS A 283 18.17 -14.39 -2.14
C CYS A 283 17.16 -13.53 -1.36
N ILE A 284 17.58 -12.43 -0.72
CA ILE A 284 16.64 -11.45 -0.13
C ILE A 284 15.73 -10.85 -1.20
N ARG A 285 16.27 -10.47 -2.37
CA ARG A 285 15.46 -9.95 -3.47
C ARG A 285 14.47 -10.98 -3.98
N TRP A 286 14.87 -12.24 -4.12
CA TRP A 286 13.98 -13.33 -4.48
C TRP A 286 12.77 -13.39 -3.54
N LEU A 287 13.01 -13.32 -2.22
CA LEU A 287 11.96 -13.30 -1.21
C LEU A 287 11.04 -12.08 -1.33
N LEU A 288 11.58 -10.90 -1.64
CA LEU A 288 10.82 -9.65 -1.74
C LEU A 288 10.11 -9.48 -3.09
N GLN A 289 10.53 -10.19 -4.13
CA GLN A 289 9.95 -10.12 -5.47
C GLN A 289 8.92 -11.22 -5.74
N ARG A 290 8.59 -12.04 -4.73
CA ARG A 290 7.54 -13.05 -4.87
C ARG A 290 6.23 -12.38 -5.31
N PRO A 291 5.47 -12.98 -6.26
CA PRO A 291 4.27 -12.36 -6.82
C PRO A 291 3.24 -11.93 -5.77
N TRP A 292 3.24 -12.60 -4.60
CA TRP A 292 2.43 -12.26 -3.45
C TRP A 292 2.53 -10.78 -3.04
N TRP A 293 3.73 -10.20 -2.96
CA TRP A 293 3.93 -8.81 -2.51
C TRP A 293 3.18 -7.77 -3.35
N SER A 294 2.97 -8.08 -4.62
CA SER A 294 2.34 -7.19 -5.57
C SER A 294 0.82 -7.09 -5.42
N ARG A 295 0.16 -8.03 -4.72
CA ARG A 295 -1.30 -8.07 -4.56
C ARG A 295 -1.76 -7.00 -3.55
N VAL A 296 -2.87 -6.32 -3.84
CA VAL A 296 -3.44 -5.32 -2.92
C VAL A 296 -3.88 -5.95 -1.59
N TRP A 297 -4.41 -7.17 -1.65
CA TRP A 297 -4.87 -7.95 -0.51
C TRP A 297 -3.76 -8.25 0.51
N THR A 298 -2.50 -8.32 0.08
CA THR A 298 -1.33 -8.56 0.93
C THR A 298 -1.27 -7.69 2.17
N LEU A 299 -1.79 -6.46 2.12
CA LEU A 299 -1.88 -5.62 3.31
C LEU A 299 -2.76 -6.24 4.39
N GLN A 300 -4.00 -6.61 4.07
CA GLN A 300 -4.87 -7.27 5.03
C GLN A 300 -4.29 -8.61 5.48
N GLU A 301 -3.79 -9.38 4.52
CA GLU A 301 -3.28 -10.73 4.74
C GLU A 301 -2.03 -10.77 5.63
N ALA A 302 -1.21 -9.71 5.59
CA ALA A 302 0.03 -9.62 6.35
C ALA A 302 -0.09 -8.79 7.63
N VAL A 303 -0.98 -7.80 7.68
CA VAL A 303 -1.02 -6.80 8.76
C VAL A 303 -2.11 -7.11 9.78
N LEU A 304 -3.30 -7.56 9.35
CA LEU A 304 -4.44 -7.79 10.25
C LEU A 304 -4.34 -9.04 11.15
N PRO A 305 -3.65 -10.13 10.76
CA PRO A 305 -3.50 -11.28 11.65
C PRO A 305 -2.87 -10.89 12.98
N LYS A 306 -3.49 -11.34 14.08
CA LYS A 306 -3.02 -11.07 15.46
C LYS A 306 -1.68 -11.72 15.77
N VAL A 307 -1.41 -12.85 15.12
CA VAL A 307 -0.15 -13.57 15.23
C VAL A 307 0.67 -13.31 13.97
N ASP A 308 2.00 -13.27 14.12
CA ASP A 308 2.90 -13.07 13.00
C ASP A 308 2.76 -14.17 11.94
N PRO A 309 2.39 -13.85 10.68
CA PRO A 309 2.14 -14.87 9.67
C PRO A 309 3.32 -15.81 9.43
N PHE A 310 3.05 -17.08 9.13
CA PHE A 310 4.05 -17.97 8.58
C PHE A 310 4.16 -17.78 7.08
N VAL A 311 5.39 -17.72 6.58
CA VAL A 311 5.71 -17.73 5.15
C VAL A 311 6.25 -19.09 4.78
N HIS A 312 5.73 -19.66 3.71
CA HIS A 312 6.12 -20.95 3.18
C HIS A 312 6.84 -20.76 1.86
N ALA A 313 8.13 -21.11 1.85
CA ALA A 313 8.96 -21.21 0.66
C ALA A 313 9.63 -22.59 0.64
N PRO A 314 8.87 -23.68 0.37
CA PRO A 314 9.34 -25.04 0.62
C PRO A 314 10.71 -25.33 -0.01
N PRO A 315 11.59 -26.08 0.70
CA PRO A 315 11.31 -26.81 1.95
C PRO A 315 11.31 -25.94 3.22
N PHE A 316 11.47 -24.62 3.09
CA PHE A 316 11.59 -23.71 4.23
C PHE A 316 10.26 -23.11 4.63
N SER A 317 10.11 -22.83 5.93
CA SER A 317 9.01 -22.04 6.48
C SER A 317 9.54 -21.19 7.63
N PHE A 318 9.09 -19.93 7.70
CA PHE A 318 9.60 -18.97 8.66
C PHE A 318 8.56 -17.89 8.98
N ARG A 319 8.75 -17.14 10.06
CA ARG A 319 7.87 -16.05 10.47
C ARG A 319 8.09 -14.81 9.60
N LEU A 320 7.03 -14.17 9.11
CA LEU A 320 7.10 -13.02 8.21
C LEU A 320 7.95 -11.88 8.80
N SER A 321 7.85 -11.64 10.11
CA SER A 321 8.64 -10.64 10.83
C SER A 321 10.15 -10.80 10.66
N ARG A 322 10.65 -12.01 10.39
CA ARG A 322 12.08 -12.27 10.18
C ARG A 322 12.63 -11.49 8.99
N ILE A 323 11.92 -11.51 7.86
CA ILE A 323 12.27 -10.70 6.70
C ILE A 323 12.04 -9.23 6.99
N LEU A 324 10.87 -8.88 7.54
CA LEU A 324 10.48 -7.49 7.72
C LEU A 324 11.47 -6.72 8.61
N ARG A 325 11.85 -7.28 9.77
CA ARG A 325 12.78 -6.65 10.73
C ARG A 325 14.20 -6.51 10.17
N GLY A 326 14.72 -7.57 9.54
CA GLY A 326 16.06 -7.55 8.95
C GLY A 326 16.18 -6.53 7.82
N VAL A 327 15.21 -6.53 6.90
CA VAL A 327 15.17 -5.57 5.79
C VAL A 327 14.96 -4.15 6.30
N TRP A 328 14.11 -3.95 7.32
CA TRP A 328 13.88 -2.64 7.92
C TRP A 328 15.15 -2.07 8.53
N SER A 329 15.88 -2.84 9.36
CA SER A 329 17.12 -2.35 9.97
C SER A 329 18.17 -2.01 8.91
N MET A 330 18.32 -2.86 7.89
CA MET A 330 19.22 -2.59 6.78
C MET A 330 18.90 -1.27 6.06
N ILE A 331 17.62 -1.02 5.73
CA ILE A 331 17.18 0.21 5.06
C ILE A 331 17.33 1.42 6.00
N TYR A 332 16.97 1.28 7.27
CA TYR A 332 17.12 2.31 8.28
C TYR A 332 18.57 2.78 8.36
N HIS A 333 19.52 1.85 8.52
CA HIS A 333 20.94 2.20 8.57
C HIS A 333 21.46 2.78 7.25
N ASN A 334 21.01 2.27 6.10
CA ASN A 334 21.37 2.81 4.78
C ASN A 334 21.05 4.31 4.63
N ASN A 335 19.88 4.70 5.15
CA ASN A 335 19.40 6.08 5.13
C ASN A 335 19.94 6.94 6.28
N ALA A 336 20.31 6.33 7.40
CA ALA A 336 20.83 7.02 8.56
C ALA A 336 22.24 7.60 8.34
N ILE A 337 22.60 8.55 9.23
CA ILE A 337 23.93 9.18 9.22
C ILE A 337 25.01 8.18 9.65
N CYS A 338 24.67 7.24 10.57
CA CYS A 338 25.60 6.27 11.13
C CYS A 338 26.22 5.33 10.08
N CYS A 339 25.50 5.00 8.99
CA CYS A 339 26.01 4.14 7.93
C CYS A 339 26.04 4.81 6.54
N LYS A 340 26.06 6.15 6.51
CA LYS A 340 25.97 6.99 5.29
C LYS A 340 26.85 6.52 4.12
N TRP A 341 28.03 5.98 4.40
CA TRP A 341 29.02 5.61 3.39
C TRP A 341 29.09 4.11 3.08
N TYR A 342 28.32 3.28 3.79
CA TYR A 342 28.35 1.81 3.67
C TYR A 342 27.23 1.24 2.80
N GLY A 343 26.21 2.07 2.54
CA GLY A 343 24.98 1.69 1.83
C GLY A 343 25.15 1.01 0.49
N GLY A 344 25.98 1.56 -0.39
CA GLY A 344 26.16 1.08 -1.77
C GLY A 344 26.56 -0.39 -1.85
N PRO A 345 27.74 -0.76 -1.33
CA PRO A 345 28.21 -2.14 -1.28
C PRO A 345 27.31 -3.09 -0.47
N ALA A 346 26.78 -2.63 0.67
CA ALA A 346 26.02 -3.48 1.58
C ALA A 346 24.62 -3.80 1.05
N THR A 347 23.93 -2.82 0.48
CA THR A 347 22.55 -3.00 -0.04
C THR A 347 22.53 -3.30 -1.52
N THR A 348 23.68 -3.21 -2.21
CA THR A 348 23.81 -3.43 -3.66
C THR A 348 22.87 -2.51 -4.46
N SER A 349 22.61 -1.32 -3.92
CA SER A 349 21.75 -0.27 -4.46
C SER A 349 22.23 1.10 -3.97
N ASN A 350 21.79 2.18 -4.60
CA ASN A 350 22.09 3.53 -4.10
C ASN A 350 21.39 3.79 -2.76
N ARG A 351 21.68 4.94 -2.14
CA ARG A 351 21.15 5.32 -0.82
C ARG A 351 19.62 5.22 -0.71
N HIS A 352 18.90 5.27 -1.83
CA HIS A 352 17.44 5.22 -1.90
C HIS A 352 16.89 3.80 -2.13
N SER A 353 17.40 2.79 -1.41
CA SER A 353 16.95 1.39 -1.53
C SER A 353 15.46 1.22 -1.23
N ASP A 354 14.90 2.12 -0.43
CA ASP A 354 13.48 2.25 -0.08
C ASP A 354 12.58 2.70 -1.24
N THR A 355 13.16 3.26 -2.31
CA THR A 355 12.41 3.65 -3.52
C THR A 355 12.26 2.49 -4.50
N CYS A 356 12.99 1.39 -4.30
CA CYS A 356 12.80 0.15 -5.04
C CYS A 356 11.50 -0.53 -4.57
N GLN A 357 10.57 -0.77 -5.50
CA GLN A 357 9.21 -1.20 -5.21
C GLN A 357 9.11 -2.43 -4.27
N PRO A 358 9.88 -3.52 -4.43
CA PRO A 358 9.82 -4.68 -3.54
C PRO A 358 10.18 -4.35 -2.08
N PHE A 359 11.22 -3.54 -1.89
CA PHE A 359 11.64 -3.09 -0.55
C PHE A 359 10.60 -2.16 0.05
N HIS A 360 10.07 -1.22 -0.75
CA HIS A 360 9.00 -0.32 -0.33
C HIS A 360 7.77 -1.10 0.15
N GLN A 361 7.32 -2.11 -0.61
CA GLN A 361 6.17 -2.93 -0.25
C GLN A 361 6.38 -3.65 1.10
N ALA A 362 7.57 -4.22 1.34
CA ALA A 362 7.90 -4.81 2.64
C ALA A 362 7.93 -3.77 3.77
N MET A 363 8.50 -2.59 3.54
CA MET A 363 8.53 -1.51 4.54
C MET A 363 7.13 -1.00 4.89
N THR A 364 6.22 -0.91 3.92
CA THR A 364 4.83 -0.55 4.21
C THR A 364 4.16 -1.57 5.12
N VAL A 365 4.40 -2.87 4.93
CA VAL A 365 3.86 -3.92 5.83
C VAL A 365 4.49 -3.83 7.22
N TYR A 366 5.82 -3.67 7.31
CA TYR A 366 6.50 -3.52 8.59
C TYR A 366 5.94 -2.34 9.38
N ASN A 367 5.95 -1.13 8.79
CA ASN A 367 5.54 0.10 9.46
C ASN A 367 4.09 0.02 9.95
N GLN A 368 3.19 -0.58 9.16
CA GLN A 368 1.78 -0.71 9.56
C GLN A 368 1.58 -1.72 10.69
N ARG A 369 2.32 -2.85 10.67
CA ARG A 369 2.31 -3.81 11.78
C ARG A 369 2.87 -3.21 13.07
N ASP A 370 3.95 -2.44 12.95
CA ASP A 370 4.59 -1.74 14.06
C ASP A 370 3.64 -0.72 14.71
N VAL A 371 2.98 0.11 13.88
CA VAL A 371 1.95 1.06 14.34
C VAL A 371 0.80 0.37 15.07
N LEU A 372 0.32 -0.78 14.58
CA LEU A 372 -0.75 -1.53 15.26
C LEU A 372 -0.28 -2.24 16.54
N ALA A 373 1.01 -2.58 16.64
CA ALA A 373 1.57 -3.20 17.83
C ALA A 373 1.82 -2.18 18.96
N ASP A 374 2.24 -0.97 18.60
CA ASP A 374 2.55 0.12 19.55
C ASP A 374 1.33 1.01 19.87
N GLY A 375 0.26 0.91 19.08
CA GLY A 375 -0.96 1.69 19.26
C GLY A 375 -1.79 1.27 20.48
N GLU A 376 -2.49 2.22 21.10
CA GLU A 376 -3.60 1.89 22.01
C GLU A 376 -4.67 1.08 21.25
N GLU A 377 -5.34 0.15 21.92
CA GLU A 377 -6.36 -0.70 21.31
C GLU A 377 -7.46 0.18 20.66
N GLY A 378 -7.53 0.15 19.32
CA GLY A 378 -8.43 1.00 18.52
C GLY A 378 -7.77 2.16 17.77
N THR A 379 -6.49 2.44 18.00
CA THR A 379 -5.70 3.34 17.15
C THR A 379 -5.30 2.60 15.87
N GLY A 380 -6.07 2.84 14.81
CA GLY A 380 -5.83 2.23 13.50
C GLY A 380 -4.55 2.75 12.82
N VAL A 381 -4.24 2.19 11.65
CA VAL A 381 -3.14 2.69 10.82
C VAL A 381 -3.51 4.04 10.20
N PRO A 382 -2.65 5.07 10.22
CA PRO A 382 -2.88 6.32 9.50
C PRO A 382 -3.21 6.05 8.03
N LEU A 383 -4.37 6.51 7.58
CA LEU A 383 -4.92 6.18 6.27
C LEU A 383 -4.00 6.61 5.13
N GLU A 384 -3.20 7.67 5.30
CA GLU A 384 -2.20 8.09 4.32
C GLU A 384 -1.14 7.00 4.03
N LEU A 385 -0.73 6.25 5.05
CA LEU A 385 0.25 5.17 4.92
C LEU A 385 -0.40 4.00 4.20
N VAL A 386 -1.69 3.75 4.45
CA VAL A 386 -2.47 2.72 3.77
C VAL A 386 -2.66 3.07 2.29
N VAL A 387 -3.06 4.30 1.97
CA VAL A 387 -3.22 4.78 0.58
C VAL A 387 -1.92 4.65 -0.19
N SER A 388 -0.80 5.14 0.36
CA SER A 388 0.51 5.02 -0.28
C SER A 388 0.90 3.55 -0.51
N ALA A 389 0.61 2.68 0.45
CA ALA A 389 0.89 1.26 0.33
C ALA A 389 0.05 0.59 -0.77
N ILE A 390 -1.23 0.94 -0.87
CA ILE A 390 -2.18 0.41 -1.87
C ILE A 390 -1.77 0.81 -3.29
N GLN A 391 -1.39 2.06 -3.50
CA GLN A 391 -0.99 2.57 -4.83
C GLN A 391 0.27 1.89 -5.40
N THR A 392 1.07 1.21 -4.56
CA THR A 392 2.23 0.42 -5.00
C THR A 392 1.88 -1.03 -5.37
N ARG A 393 0.60 -1.41 -5.28
CA ARG A 393 0.11 -2.78 -5.48
C ARG A 393 -0.88 -2.85 -6.64
N LYS A 394 -1.15 -4.08 -7.05
CA LYS A 394 -2.00 -4.46 -8.17
C LYS A 394 -3.24 -5.18 -7.63
N ALA A 395 -4.37 -4.91 -8.27
CA ALA A 395 -5.60 -5.64 -8.08
C ALA A 395 -6.06 -6.26 -9.39
N THR A 396 -6.69 -7.44 -9.32
CA THR A 396 -7.36 -8.05 -10.48
C THR A 396 -8.63 -7.27 -10.82
N GLU A 397 -9.42 -6.95 -9.79
CA GLU A 397 -10.63 -6.15 -9.90
C GLU A 397 -10.40 -4.77 -9.30
N VAL A 398 -10.85 -3.71 -9.99
CA VAL A 398 -10.62 -2.33 -9.53
C VAL A 398 -11.21 -2.07 -8.13
N ARG A 399 -12.31 -2.74 -7.79
CA ARG A 399 -12.94 -2.64 -6.47
C ARG A 399 -12.07 -3.18 -5.33
N ASP A 400 -11.14 -4.09 -5.60
CA ASP A 400 -10.29 -4.67 -4.56
C ASP A 400 -9.32 -3.64 -3.98
N TYR A 401 -9.06 -2.53 -4.68
CA TYR A 401 -8.34 -1.39 -4.11
C TYR A 401 -9.09 -0.78 -2.92
N TRP A 402 -10.42 -0.71 -2.97
CA TRP A 402 -11.25 -0.28 -1.84
C TRP A 402 -11.20 -1.31 -0.73
N TYR A 403 -11.46 -2.59 -1.05
CA TYR A 403 -11.46 -3.63 -0.02
C TYR A 403 -10.11 -3.79 0.64
N GLY A 404 -8.99 -3.69 -0.09
CA GLY A 404 -7.64 -3.72 0.49
C GLY A 404 -7.41 -2.64 1.54
N LEU A 405 -8.08 -1.49 1.44
CA LEU A 405 -8.06 -0.41 2.43
C LEU A 405 -9.05 -0.62 3.58
N PHE A 406 -10.18 -1.26 3.28
CA PHE A 406 -11.35 -1.35 4.16
C PHE A 406 -11.02 -1.84 5.58
N GLY A 407 -10.14 -2.84 5.70
CA GLY A 407 -9.75 -3.39 7.00
C GLY A 407 -8.97 -2.44 7.92
N PHE A 408 -8.46 -1.33 7.38
CA PHE A 408 -7.72 -0.31 8.11
C PHE A 408 -8.55 0.94 8.45
N LEU A 409 -9.80 0.99 8.00
CA LEU A 409 -10.72 2.08 8.32
C LEU A 409 -11.21 2.01 9.78
N PRO A 410 -11.62 3.14 10.39
CA PRO A 410 -12.28 3.13 11.70
C PRO A 410 -13.51 2.21 11.75
N THR A 411 -13.77 1.57 12.90
CA THR A 411 -14.85 0.59 13.09
C THR A 411 -16.23 1.10 12.66
N LEU A 412 -16.55 2.35 12.99
CA LEU A 412 -17.81 3.00 12.58
C LEU A 412 -18.04 2.94 11.07
N TRP A 413 -16.99 3.04 10.26
CA TRP A 413 -17.11 3.02 8.81
C TRP A 413 -17.21 1.61 8.26
N GLN A 414 -16.53 0.66 8.90
CA GLN A 414 -16.70 -0.74 8.58
C GLN A 414 -18.15 -1.19 8.84
N GLU A 415 -18.82 -0.62 9.84
CA GLU A 415 -20.24 -0.85 10.12
C GLU A 415 -21.18 -0.13 9.14
N MET A 416 -20.85 1.09 8.72
CA MET A 416 -21.65 1.83 7.73
C MET A 416 -21.66 1.15 6.35
N ASP A 417 -20.51 0.62 5.88
CA ASP A 417 -20.42 -0.06 4.58
C ASP A 417 -21.23 -1.37 4.55
N LYS A 418 -21.30 -2.10 5.68
CA LYS A 418 -22.15 -3.30 5.83
C LYS A 418 -23.64 -3.03 5.57
N SER A 419 -24.08 -1.77 5.69
CA SER A 419 -25.47 -1.36 5.46
C SER A 419 -25.77 -0.95 4.01
N ILE A 420 -24.75 -0.88 3.14
CA ILE A 420 -24.91 -0.50 1.73
C ILE A 420 -25.37 -1.71 0.94
N ALA A 421 -26.69 -1.87 0.87
CA ALA A 421 -27.39 -2.91 0.12
C ALA A 421 -27.49 -2.58 -1.39
N ASP A 422 -26.37 -2.26 -2.06
CA ASP A 422 -26.18 -2.34 -3.52
C ASP A 422 -24.73 -1.93 -3.86
N PRO A 423 -24.02 -2.57 -4.81
CA PRO A 423 -22.68 -2.15 -5.18
C PRO A 423 -22.78 -0.80 -5.89
N THR A 424 -22.45 0.27 -5.17
CA THR A 424 -22.10 1.54 -5.79
C THR A 424 -21.07 1.27 -6.90
N ALA A 425 -21.22 1.94 -8.03
CA ALA A 425 -20.17 1.97 -9.05
C ALA A 425 -18.83 2.31 -8.36
N THR A 426 -17.72 1.68 -8.76
CA THR A 426 -16.39 1.86 -8.13
C THR A 426 -16.01 3.33 -7.90
N ALA A 427 -16.45 4.22 -8.80
CA ALA A 427 -16.31 5.67 -8.64
C ALA A 427 -16.97 6.22 -7.37
N GLY A 428 -18.17 5.76 -7.03
CA GLY A 428 -18.90 6.12 -5.82
C GLY A 428 -18.14 5.71 -4.54
N LEU A 429 -17.60 4.49 -4.49
CA LEU A 429 -16.77 4.02 -3.37
C LEU A 429 -15.54 4.92 -3.18
N PHE A 430 -14.83 5.23 -4.27
CA PHE A 430 -13.63 6.07 -4.20
C PHE A 430 -13.97 7.52 -3.85
N CYS A 431 -15.10 8.05 -4.33
CA CYS A 431 -15.61 9.36 -3.92
C CYS A 431 -15.90 9.41 -2.41
N GLN A 432 -16.57 8.38 -1.89
CA GLN A 432 -16.89 8.28 -0.48
C GLN A 432 -15.61 8.20 0.36
N PHE A 433 -14.68 7.33 -0.03
CA PHE A 433 -13.36 7.23 0.58
C PHE A 433 -12.64 8.59 0.63
N SER A 434 -12.61 9.30 -0.49
CA SER A 434 -11.89 10.57 -0.63
C SER A 434 -12.43 11.62 0.32
N LYS A 435 -13.76 11.79 0.35
CA LYS A 435 -14.45 12.66 1.29
C LYS A 435 -14.04 12.31 2.73
N LEU A 436 -14.17 11.04 3.08
CA LEU A 436 -13.85 10.53 4.41
C LEU A 436 -12.41 10.84 4.83
N LEU A 437 -11.43 10.62 3.95
CA LEU A 437 -10.04 10.95 4.21
C LEU A 437 -9.83 12.45 4.46
N TYR A 438 -10.45 13.31 3.65
CA TYR A 438 -10.36 14.77 3.83
C TYR A 438 -10.98 15.25 5.13
N PHE A 439 -12.10 14.64 5.55
CA PHE A 439 -12.77 15.01 6.79
C PHE A 439 -12.02 14.50 8.02
N GLN A 440 -11.50 13.27 8.00
CA GLN A 440 -10.85 12.68 9.18
C GLN A 440 -9.42 13.19 9.39
N SER A 441 -8.66 13.41 8.32
CA SER A 441 -7.28 13.91 8.43
C SER A 441 -7.21 15.32 9.00
N GLN A 442 -8.32 16.07 8.95
CA GLN A 442 -8.39 17.51 9.21
C GLN A 442 -7.36 18.31 8.41
N ASP A 443 -6.73 17.74 7.39
CA ASP A 443 -5.52 18.25 6.75
C ASP A 443 -5.71 18.29 5.23
N LEU A 444 -5.92 19.49 4.70
CA LEU A 444 -6.09 19.67 3.25
C LEU A 444 -4.78 19.49 2.46
N THR A 445 -3.61 19.35 3.09
CA THR A 445 -2.41 18.93 2.34
C THR A 445 -2.56 17.52 1.76
N ARG A 446 -3.47 16.71 2.34
CA ARG A 446 -3.84 15.38 1.85
C ARG A 446 -4.61 15.40 0.53
N LEU A 447 -5.06 16.56 0.08
CA LEU A 447 -5.59 16.76 -1.28
C LEU A 447 -4.55 16.38 -2.36
N ASP A 448 -3.24 16.45 -2.06
CA ASP A 448 -2.17 15.97 -2.96
C ASP A 448 -2.31 14.48 -3.31
N LEU A 449 -3.01 13.69 -2.48
CA LEU A 449 -3.26 12.27 -2.77
C LEU A 449 -4.26 12.04 -3.91
N ALA A 450 -5.10 13.02 -4.23
CA ALA A 450 -6.06 12.94 -5.35
C ALA A 450 -5.45 13.30 -6.72
N CYS A 451 -4.11 13.22 -6.83
CA CYS A 451 -3.41 13.38 -8.09
C CYS A 451 -3.88 12.37 -9.14
N ARG A 452 -4.33 12.86 -10.30
CA ARG A 452 -4.50 12.01 -11.48
C ARG A 452 -3.15 11.71 -12.10
N GLY A 453 -2.76 10.44 -12.10
CA GLY A 453 -1.89 9.93 -13.16
C GLY A 453 -2.57 10.10 -14.52
N LEU A 454 -1.79 10.08 -15.61
CA LEU A 454 -2.27 10.44 -16.96
C LEU A 454 -3.50 9.64 -17.48
N ARG A 455 -3.92 8.54 -16.85
CA ARG A 455 -5.16 7.79 -17.18
C ARG A 455 -5.68 7.02 -15.95
N SER A 456 -6.74 7.53 -15.31
CA SER A 456 -7.49 6.75 -14.31
C SER A 456 -8.08 5.51 -14.96
N GLN A 457 -8.06 4.37 -14.26
CA GLN A 457 -8.76 3.16 -14.73
C GLN A 457 -10.30 3.28 -14.58
N ILE A 458 -10.79 4.35 -13.96
CA ILE A 458 -12.21 4.59 -13.69
C ILE A 458 -12.67 5.86 -14.43
N PRO A 459 -13.22 5.76 -15.65
CA PRO A 459 -13.60 6.92 -16.45
C PRO A 459 -14.63 7.86 -15.79
N SER A 460 -15.52 7.31 -14.96
CA SER A 460 -16.56 8.05 -14.24
C SER A 460 -16.10 8.64 -12.90
N LEU A 461 -14.85 8.40 -12.49
CA LEU A 461 -14.32 8.97 -11.26
C LEU A 461 -14.21 10.50 -11.41
N PRO A 462 -14.72 11.30 -10.47
CA PRO A 462 -14.51 12.75 -10.43
C PRO A 462 -13.04 13.15 -10.30
N SER A 463 -12.68 14.39 -10.66
CA SER A 463 -11.27 14.83 -10.63
C SER A 463 -10.73 15.13 -9.24
N TRP A 464 -11.62 15.31 -8.27
CA TRP A 464 -11.30 15.56 -6.88
C TRP A 464 -11.17 14.26 -6.07
N ALA A 465 -11.64 13.12 -6.59
CA ALA A 465 -11.58 11.87 -5.87
C ALA A 465 -10.19 11.22 -6.00
N ILE A 466 -9.70 10.66 -4.90
CA ILE A 466 -8.49 9.85 -4.80
C ILE A 466 -8.66 8.62 -5.68
N ASP A 467 -7.79 8.52 -6.68
CA ASP A 467 -7.71 7.35 -7.51
C ASP A 467 -6.73 6.35 -6.89
N LEU A 468 -7.27 5.34 -6.19
CA LEU A 468 -6.46 4.26 -5.62
C LEU A 468 -5.77 3.39 -6.68
N THR A 469 -6.19 3.46 -7.95
CA THR A 469 -5.52 2.75 -9.07
C THR A 469 -4.33 3.51 -9.63
N SER A 470 -4.19 4.79 -9.28
CA SER A 470 -3.11 5.63 -9.80
C SER A 470 -1.77 5.21 -9.17
N GLN A 471 -0.84 4.76 -10.01
CA GLN A 471 0.52 4.49 -9.57
C GLN A 471 1.28 5.81 -9.48
N ARG A 472 1.78 6.14 -8.29
CA ARG A 472 2.49 7.39 -8.04
C ARG A 472 3.88 7.33 -8.68
N GLU A 473 4.02 7.83 -9.91
CA GLU A 473 5.36 8.08 -10.48
C GLU A 473 5.96 9.31 -9.78
N ASN A 474 7.05 9.08 -9.05
CA ASN A 474 7.77 10.06 -8.24
C ASN A 474 8.62 10.99 -9.13
N LYS A 475 8.01 11.64 -10.12
CA LYS A 475 8.63 12.69 -10.91
C LYS A 475 8.20 14.03 -10.33
N ASP A 476 9.11 14.70 -9.64
CA ASP A 476 8.97 16.07 -9.09
C ASP A 476 8.62 17.15 -10.14
N THR A 477 8.53 16.78 -11.42
CA THR A 477 8.30 17.69 -12.55
C THR A 477 6.89 17.66 -13.11
N ASP A 478 5.94 16.96 -12.49
CA ASP A 478 4.69 16.60 -13.15
C ASP A 478 3.55 17.64 -13.02
N PHE A 479 3.85 18.85 -13.49
CA PHE A 479 2.92 19.98 -13.51
C PHE A 479 1.88 19.90 -14.63
N ASP A 480 2.07 19.01 -15.62
CA ASP A 480 1.16 18.81 -16.76
C ASP A 480 -0.01 17.86 -16.43
N ARG A 481 -0.08 17.31 -15.20
CA ARG A 481 -1.16 16.41 -14.73
C ARG A 481 -2.52 17.09 -14.52
N TRP A 482 -2.57 18.42 -14.53
CA TRP A 482 -3.77 19.20 -14.17
C TRP A 482 -4.30 19.97 -15.37
N GLU A 483 -5.36 19.47 -16.00
CA GLU A 483 -6.06 20.21 -17.07
C GLU A 483 -6.97 21.28 -16.45
N LEU A 484 -6.79 22.55 -16.85
CA LEU A 484 -7.71 23.63 -16.51
C LEU A 484 -9.10 23.31 -17.11
N TYR A 485 -10.16 23.57 -16.35
CA TYR A 485 -11.55 23.33 -16.78
C TYR A 485 -12.44 24.54 -16.46
N ASN A 486 -13.52 24.70 -17.22
CA ASN A 486 -14.53 25.71 -16.99
C ASN A 486 -15.59 25.17 -16.02
N ALA A 487 -15.56 25.67 -14.78
CA ALA A 487 -16.42 25.23 -13.69
C ALA A 487 -17.93 25.45 -13.95
N SER A 488 -18.29 26.33 -14.89
CA SER A 488 -19.69 26.66 -15.17
C SER A 488 -20.33 25.74 -16.21
N ASN A 489 -19.55 25.00 -17.00
CA ASN A 489 -20.07 24.17 -18.09
C ASN A 489 -19.41 22.79 -18.23
N GLY A 490 -18.48 22.43 -17.33
CA GLY A 490 -17.80 21.14 -17.31
C GLY A 490 -16.89 20.88 -18.52
N GLN A 491 -16.57 21.89 -19.32
CA GLN A 491 -15.70 21.74 -20.49
C GLN A 491 -14.24 22.04 -20.15
N LYS A 492 -13.31 21.47 -20.93
CA LYS A 492 -11.89 21.82 -20.86
C LYS A 492 -11.71 23.32 -21.10
N PHE A 493 -10.89 23.96 -20.29
CA PHE A 493 -10.57 25.37 -20.43
C PHE A 493 -9.62 25.54 -21.62
N ASP A 494 -10.18 25.89 -22.77
CA ASP A 494 -9.44 26.13 -24.01
C ASP A 494 -9.19 27.64 -24.18
N CYS A 495 -8.00 28.07 -23.78
CA CYS A 495 -7.58 29.46 -23.81
C CYS A 495 -6.10 29.55 -24.18
N GLU A 496 -5.79 30.13 -25.35
CA GLU A 496 -4.45 30.58 -25.67
C GLU A 496 -4.13 31.82 -24.83
N LEU A 497 -3.44 31.61 -23.71
CA LEU A 497 -2.84 32.71 -22.95
C LEU A 497 -1.59 33.19 -23.68
N THR A 498 -1.81 34.11 -24.61
CA THR A 498 -0.72 34.91 -25.18
C THR A 498 -0.27 35.92 -24.14
N TRP A 499 1.01 35.89 -23.79
CA TRP A 499 1.64 36.92 -22.96
C TRP A 499 2.17 38.00 -23.90
N PRO A 500 1.44 39.12 -24.12
CA PRO A 500 2.08 40.27 -24.72
C PRO A 500 3.24 40.68 -23.79
N GLU A 501 4.35 41.12 -24.37
CA GLU A 501 5.49 41.68 -23.63
C GLU A 501 4.94 42.63 -22.55
N LEU A 502 5.09 42.25 -21.28
CA LEU A 502 4.56 42.95 -20.11
C LEU A 502 5.25 44.32 -19.97
N GLY A 503 4.83 45.27 -20.80
CA GLY A 503 5.26 46.67 -20.82
C GLY A 503 4.32 47.61 -20.06
N THR A 504 3.16 47.13 -19.60
CA THR A 504 2.20 47.92 -18.82
C THR A 504 1.55 47.10 -17.71
N SER A 505 1.13 47.77 -16.64
CA SER A 505 0.45 47.22 -15.45
C SER A 505 -0.98 46.73 -15.70
N ALA A 506 -1.43 46.68 -16.96
CA ALA A 506 -2.79 46.31 -17.33
C ALA A 506 -2.82 44.92 -17.97
N PHE A 507 -3.46 43.96 -17.31
CA PHE A 507 -3.77 42.65 -17.88
C PHE A 507 -5.04 42.75 -18.74
N ILE A 508 -4.87 42.78 -20.06
CA ILE A 508 -6.00 42.86 -21.00
C ILE A 508 -6.31 41.45 -21.50
N VAL A 509 -7.45 40.92 -21.08
CA VAL A 509 -8.00 39.64 -21.55
C VAL A 509 -9.30 39.88 -22.31
N LYS A 510 -9.47 39.22 -23.45
CA LYS A 510 -10.78 39.11 -24.11
C LYS A 510 -11.59 38.05 -23.38
N GLY A 511 -12.76 38.43 -22.87
CA GLY A 511 -13.67 37.51 -22.19
C GLY A 511 -15.13 37.96 -22.26
N VAL A 512 -16.03 37.02 -22.02
CA VAL A 512 -17.47 37.30 -21.84
C VAL A 512 -17.72 37.49 -20.35
N ARG A 513 -18.28 38.64 -19.95
CA ARG A 513 -18.70 38.85 -18.55
C ARG A 513 -19.94 38.01 -18.28
N VAL A 514 -19.76 36.89 -17.57
CA VAL A 514 -20.86 35.95 -17.27
C VAL A 514 -21.64 36.36 -16.02
N ALA A 515 -20.94 36.88 -14.98
CA ALA A 515 -21.56 37.34 -13.74
C ALA A 515 -20.65 38.35 -13.01
N SER A 516 -21.10 38.84 -11.85
CA SER A 516 -20.30 39.66 -10.94
C SER A 516 -20.26 38.98 -9.58
N VAL A 517 -19.06 38.78 -9.04
CA VAL A 517 -18.89 38.22 -7.70
C VAL A 517 -19.30 39.29 -6.69
N GLN A 518 -20.36 39.05 -5.94
CA GLN A 518 -20.89 40.03 -4.98
C GLN A 518 -20.20 39.97 -3.62
N ASN A 519 -19.66 38.81 -3.26
CA ASN A 519 -18.94 38.59 -2.02
C ASN A 519 -17.74 37.69 -2.28
N VAL A 520 -16.56 38.10 -1.82
CA VAL A 520 -15.33 37.32 -1.83
C VAL A 520 -14.91 37.18 -0.38
N ALA A 521 -14.71 35.95 0.09
CA ALA A 521 -14.16 35.72 1.41
C ALA A 521 -12.72 36.27 1.50
N GLU A 522 -12.24 36.56 2.72
CA GLU A 522 -10.86 37.00 2.89
C GLU A 522 -9.87 35.98 2.32
N ARG A 523 -8.77 36.50 1.75
CA ARG A 523 -7.72 35.68 1.14
C ARG A 523 -7.17 34.67 2.14
N ILE A 524 -7.31 33.39 1.81
CA ILE A 524 -6.78 32.29 2.61
C ILE A 524 -5.28 32.18 2.35
N LEU A 525 -4.46 32.49 3.35
CA LEU A 525 -3.04 32.16 3.33
C LEU A 525 -2.83 30.83 4.06
N PRO A 526 -2.25 29.79 3.43
CA PRO A 526 -2.00 28.49 4.07
C PRO A 526 -1.20 28.57 5.37
N SER A 527 -0.43 29.65 5.56
CA SER A 527 0.35 29.92 6.77
C SER A 527 -0.46 30.42 7.97
N ASN A 528 -1.70 30.87 7.77
CA ASN A 528 -2.46 31.61 8.79
C ASN A 528 -3.54 30.77 9.49
N TYR A 529 -3.84 29.57 9.00
CA TYR A 529 -4.89 28.72 9.53
C TYR A 529 -4.33 27.35 9.87
N GLY A 530 -4.66 26.86 11.06
CA GLY A 530 -4.41 25.46 11.42
C GLY A 530 -5.34 24.51 10.66
N PRO A 531 -5.00 23.22 10.60
CA PRO A 531 -5.84 22.20 9.94
C PRO A 531 -7.34 22.23 10.39
N PRO A 532 -7.68 22.41 11.68
CA PRO A 532 -9.07 22.51 12.14
C PRO A 532 -9.86 23.73 11.63
N ASP A 533 -9.20 24.90 11.52
CA ASP A 533 -9.86 26.14 11.09
C ASP A 533 -10.22 26.08 9.60
N LEU A 534 -9.36 25.45 8.82
CA LEU A 534 -9.56 25.23 7.39
C LEU A 534 -10.73 24.28 7.12
N LEU A 535 -10.91 23.25 7.96
CA LEU A 535 -12.04 22.33 7.86
C LEU A 535 -13.38 23.03 8.15
N ARG A 536 -13.42 23.87 9.20
CA ARG A 536 -14.60 24.69 9.51
C ARG A 536 -14.98 25.59 8.34
N LEU A 537 -13.99 26.18 7.67
CA LEU A 537 -14.21 27.02 6.50
C LEU A 537 -14.83 26.25 5.32
N VAL A 538 -14.34 25.04 5.03
CA VAL A 538 -14.92 24.16 3.99
C VAL A 538 -16.37 23.80 4.35
N GLN A 539 -16.69 23.59 5.63
CA GLN A 539 -18.06 23.34 6.08
C GLN A 539 -18.97 24.56 5.85
N GLU A 540 -18.50 25.76 6.20
CA GLU A 540 -19.22 27.02 5.95
C GLU A 540 -19.48 27.22 4.45
N TRP A 541 -18.49 26.96 3.59
CA TRP A 541 -18.64 27.00 2.13
C TRP A 541 -19.65 25.98 1.62
N ARG A 542 -19.67 24.77 2.18
CA ARG A 542 -20.61 23.72 1.78
C ARG A 542 -22.05 24.08 2.14
N ALA A 543 -22.26 24.66 3.31
CA ALA A 543 -23.57 25.18 3.72
C ALA A 543 -24.04 26.25 2.75
N LEU A 544 -23.18 27.24 2.44
CA LEU A 544 -23.48 28.30 1.47
C LEU A 544 -23.78 27.74 0.06
N HIS A 545 -22.97 26.79 -0.42
CA HIS A 545 -23.19 26.14 -1.71
C HIS A 545 -24.56 25.47 -1.78
N SER A 546 -24.96 24.76 -0.72
CA SER A 546 -26.24 24.05 -0.63
C SER A 546 -27.44 25.00 -0.59
N GLU A 547 -27.26 26.22 -0.06
CA GLU A 547 -28.29 27.26 -0.08
C GLU A 547 -28.48 27.86 -1.47
N VAL A 548 -27.38 28.08 -2.21
CA VAL A 548 -27.34 28.89 -3.44
C VAL A 548 -27.50 28.04 -4.71
N VAL A 549 -26.97 26.82 -4.75
CA VAL A 549 -26.96 25.96 -5.94
C VAL A 549 -28.07 24.91 -5.85
N ARG A 550 -29.04 24.97 -6.79
CA ARG A 550 -30.14 24.01 -6.89
C ARG A 550 -30.34 23.53 -8.33
N PRO A 551 -30.29 22.21 -8.61
CA PRO A 551 -29.98 21.13 -7.67
C PRO A 551 -28.50 21.17 -7.22
N PRO A 552 -28.15 20.62 -6.04
CA PRO A 552 -26.78 20.61 -5.57
C PRO A 552 -25.86 19.86 -6.55
N ASP A 553 -24.77 20.51 -6.98
CA ASP A 553 -23.71 19.88 -7.77
C ASP A 553 -22.49 19.64 -6.87
N ASP A 554 -22.45 18.47 -6.24
CA ASP A 554 -21.38 18.08 -5.33
C ASP A 554 -20.03 17.93 -6.07
N ASP A 555 -20.05 17.58 -7.36
CA ASP A 555 -18.82 17.51 -8.18
C ASP A 555 -18.24 18.91 -8.39
N ALA A 556 -19.05 19.88 -8.79
CA ALA A 556 -18.61 21.27 -8.97
C ALA A 556 -18.04 21.87 -7.68
N PHE A 557 -18.68 21.61 -6.52
CA PHE A 557 -18.21 22.08 -5.22
C PHE A 557 -16.81 21.56 -4.91
N TRP A 558 -16.62 20.23 -4.92
CA TRP A 558 -15.33 19.65 -4.57
C TRP A 558 -14.25 20.07 -5.57
N ARG A 559 -14.54 20.14 -6.87
CA ARG A 559 -13.53 20.63 -7.83
C ARG A 559 -13.11 22.07 -7.58
N ALA A 560 -14.02 22.95 -7.17
CA ALA A 560 -13.70 24.33 -6.81
C ALA A 560 -12.76 24.38 -5.59
N VAL A 561 -13.04 23.58 -4.55
CA VAL A 561 -12.15 23.44 -3.37
C VAL A 561 -10.74 22.94 -3.78
N PHE A 562 -10.65 22.07 -4.79
CA PHE A 562 -9.40 21.50 -5.29
C PHE A 562 -8.53 22.46 -6.12
N MET A 563 -9.14 23.33 -6.94
CA MET A 563 -8.38 24.22 -7.83
C MET A 563 -7.64 25.32 -7.08
N ASP A 564 -8.20 25.88 -6.00
CA ASP A 564 -7.62 27.04 -5.32
C ASP A 564 -6.27 26.73 -4.64
N ALA A 565 -6.02 25.49 -4.22
CA ALA A 565 -4.78 25.13 -3.52
C ALA A 565 -3.55 24.96 -4.45
N ASN A 566 -3.75 24.47 -5.68
CA ASN A 566 -2.64 24.01 -6.55
C ASN A 566 -2.39 24.88 -7.79
N VAL A 567 -3.33 25.74 -8.16
CA VAL A 567 -3.17 26.75 -9.22
C VAL A 567 -1.91 27.58 -8.98
N GLN A 568 -1.63 27.99 -7.74
CA GLN A 568 -0.44 28.80 -7.43
C GLN A 568 0.89 28.08 -7.77
N ARG A 569 1.00 26.77 -7.51
CA ARG A 569 2.22 25.98 -7.80
C ARG A 569 2.42 25.75 -9.30
N HIS A 570 1.35 25.44 -10.04
CA HIS A 570 1.38 25.29 -11.50
C HIS A 570 1.82 26.59 -12.22
N TRP A 571 1.29 27.75 -11.80
CA TRP A 571 1.67 29.03 -12.39
C TRP A 571 3.08 29.50 -12.02
N MET A 572 3.59 29.10 -10.85
CA MET A 572 4.97 29.41 -10.45
C MET A 572 6.01 28.59 -11.21
N SER A 573 5.70 27.37 -11.66
CA SER A 573 6.64 26.51 -12.40
C SER A 573 6.70 26.80 -13.90
N LYS A 574 5.61 27.29 -14.51
CA LYS A 574 5.57 27.75 -15.93
C LYS A 574 6.28 29.10 -16.17
N ARG A 575 6.98 29.64 -15.16
CA ARG A 575 7.77 30.88 -15.29
C ARG A 575 9.18 30.56 -15.78
N ASP A 576 9.52 31.04 -16.97
CA ASP A 576 10.90 30.98 -17.50
C ASP A 576 11.91 31.81 -16.68
N ARG A 577 11.44 32.74 -15.82
CA ARG A 577 12.30 33.53 -14.92
C ARG A 577 11.63 33.79 -13.56
N PRO A 578 12.35 33.66 -12.43
CA PRO A 578 11.85 34.12 -11.13
C PRO A 578 11.62 35.64 -11.17
N LEU A 579 10.61 36.14 -10.43
CA LEU A 579 10.43 37.58 -10.22
C LEU A 579 11.66 38.11 -9.49
N ALA A 580 12.31 39.13 -10.04
CA ALA A 580 13.31 39.89 -9.28
C ALA A 580 12.62 40.50 -8.05
N SER A 581 13.26 40.42 -6.88
CA SER A 581 12.73 40.90 -5.59
C SER A 581 12.05 42.29 -5.62
N PRO A 582 12.50 43.28 -6.42
CA PRO A 582 11.81 44.57 -6.51
C PRO A 582 10.36 44.48 -7.03
N ARG A 583 10.07 43.57 -7.98
CA ARG A 583 8.72 43.42 -8.53
C ARG A 583 7.72 42.82 -7.54
N LEU A 584 8.19 42.11 -6.51
CA LEU A 584 7.34 41.58 -5.45
C LEU A 584 6.92 42.66 -4.45
N GLU A 585 7.72 43.72 -4.29
CA GLU A 585 7.39 44.88 -3.46
C GLU A 585 6.36 45.77 -4.14
N ASP A 586 6.44 45.96 -5.46
CA ASP A 586 5.46 46.73 -6.24
C ASP A 586 4.05 46.09 -6.21
N ILE A 587 3.96 44.76 -6.27
CA ILE A 587 2.68 44.03 -6.18
C ILE A 587 2.06 44.16 -4.77
N LYS A 588 2.88 44.25 -3.72
CA LYS A 588 2.39 44.49 -2.35
C LYS A 588 1.84 45.91 -2.17
N GLN A 589 2.24 46.87 -3.00
CA GLN A 589 1.77 48.25 -2.96
C GLN A 589 0.50 48.50 -3.79
N CYS A 590 0.09 47.58 -4.67
CA CYS A 590 -1.23 47.64 -5.31
C CYS A 590 -2.33 47.21 -4.32
N GLN A 591 -2.54 48.02 -3.28
CA GLN A 591 -3.84 48.11 -2.62
C GLN A 591 -4.75 48.99 -3.48
N VAL A 592 -5.87 48.40 -3.89
CA VAL A 592 -7.17 49.00 -4.20
C VAL A 592 -7.15 50.52 -4.42
N GLU A 593 -7.15 50.94 -5.69
CA GLU A 593 -7.95 52.09 -6.09
C GLU A 593 -9.18 51.56 -6.83
N GLN A 594 -10.34 52.06 -6.39
CA GLN A 594 -11.70 51.58 -6.68
C GLN A 594 -12.09 51.53 -8.16
#